data_AF-A0A7S1WSI6-F1
#
_entry.id   AF-A0A7S1WSI6-F1
#
_cell.length_a   1.000
_cell.length_b   1.000
_cell.length_c   1.000
_cell.angle_alpha   90.00
_cell.angle_beta   90.00
_cell.angle_gamma   90.00
#
_symmetry.space_group_name_H-M   'P 1'
#
loop_
_entity.id
_entity.type
_entity.pdbx_description
1 polymer ?
#
loop_
_entity_poly.entity_id
_entity_poly.type
_entity_poly.pdbx_seq_one_letter_code
_entity_poly.pdbx_strand_id
1 'polypeptide(L)'
;RAAPGGQGPVQLSWGSIREYLEAYAEFAEEASTLSKAMHVVAENVSLLLPPESLGPAHRALAQHTGALERITARLGRRLEQYRAEAAVLLTSFEARRGRALPQCQETLLLWLGRQQLGAAPPAPAGAEGAAEQLLDTLRGIGELLGQWHEVLVGSTRNSDEPAGGSPAALPAEP
;
A
#
# COMPACT_ATOMS: atom_id res chain seq x y z
N ARG A 1 -28.76 37.62 -7.57
CA ARG A 1 -28.71 36.29 -6.90
C ARG A 1 -28.24 35.28 -7.94
N ALA A 2 -26.95 35.00 -8.00
CA ALA A 2 -26.38 33.96 -8.86
C ALA A 2 -26.49 32.63 -8.11
N ALA A 3 -27.09 31.62 -8.74
CA ALA A 3 -27.04 30.26 -8.24
C ALA A 3 -25.63 29.69 -8.49
N PRO A 4 -24.98 29.07 -7.50
CA PRO A 4 -23.69 28.43 -7.72
C PRO A 4 -23.89 27.23 -8.65
N GLY A 5 -22.99 27.12 -9.63
CA GLY A 5 -23.00 26.08 -10.65
C GLY A 5 -23.11 24.69 -10.03
N GLY A 6 -24.24 24.04 -10.28
CA GLY A 6 -24.39 22.62 -10.03
C GLY A 6 -23.37 21.88 -10.87
N GLN A 7 -22.36 21.30 -10.24
CA GLN A 7 -21.68 20.14 -10.80
C GLN A 7 -22.77 19.09 -10.95
N GLY A 8 -23.26 18.90 -12.19
CA GLY A 8 -24.18 17.81 -12.50
C GLY A 8 -23.56 16.48 -12.06
N PRO A 9 -24.39 15.45 -11.80
CA PRO A 9 -23.86 14.15 -11.39
C PRO A 9 -22.81 13.71 -12.41
N VAL A 10 -21.58 13.49 -11.94
CA VAL A 10 -20.50 12.98 -12.78
C VAL A 10 -20.98 11.61 -13.28
N GLN A 11 -21.48 11.56 -14.52
CA GLN A 11 -21.79 10.32 -15.20
C GLN A 11 -20.46 9.65 -15.53
N LEU A 12 -19.92 8.91 -14.57
CA LEU A 12 -18.81 8.02 -14.84
C LEU A 12 -19.31 6.92 -15.78
N SER A 13 -18.55 6.74 -16.85
CA SER A 13 -18.84 5.72 -17.84
C SER A 13 -18.17 4.41 -17.43
N TRP A 14 -18.65 3.29 -17.99
CA TRP A 14 -17.92 2.02 -17.94
C TRP A 14 -16.45 2.14 -18.37
N GLY A 15 -16.14 3.12 -19.24
CA GLY A 15 -14.77 3.46 -19.62
C GLY A 15 -13.91 3.92 -18.43
N SER A 16 -14.48 4.72 -17.51
CA SER A 16 -13.77 5.21 -16.33
C SER A 16 -13.44 4.08 -15.33
N ILE A 17 -14.32 3.09 -15.21
CA ILE A 17 -14.06 1.90 -14.38
C ILE A 17 -12.93 1.07 -14.99
N ARG A 18 -12.96 0.86 -16.31
CA ARG A 18 -11.90 0.15 -17.02
C ARG A 18 -10.54 0.84 -16.88
N GLU A 19 -10.49 2.15 -17.12
CA GLU A 19 -9.27 2.95 -16.97
C GLU A 19 -8.69 2.87 -15.54
N TYR A 20 -9.56 2.84 -14.52
CA TYR A 20 -9.13 2.66 -13.14
C TYR A 20 -8.48 1.29 -12.92
N LEU A 21 -9.10 0.21 -13.43
CA LEU A 21 -8.59 -1.15 -13.28
C LEU A 21 -7.27 -1.36 -14.04
N GLU A 22 -7.15 -0.78 -15.23
CA GLU A 22 -5.90 -0.78 -16.01
C GLU A 22 -4.78 -0.08 -15.22
N ALA A 23 -5.05 1.12 -14.71
CA ALA A 23 -4.08 1.85 -13.88
C ALA A 23 -3.72 1.09 -12.58
N TYR A 24 -4.69 0.41 -11.96
CA TYR A 24 -4.43 -0.42 -10.79
C TYR A 24 -3.56 -1.64 -11.14
N ALA A 25 -3.78 -2.27 -12.29
CA ALA A 25 -2.97 -3.41 -12.73
C ALA A 25 -1.50 -3.01 -12.93
N GLU A 26 -1.24 -1.86 -13.56
CA GLU A 26 0.11 -1.29 -13.70
C GLU A 26 0.76 -1.05 -12.32
N PHE A 27 0.04 -0.39 -11.41
CA PHE A 27 0.49 -0.19 -10.04
C PHE A 27 0.80 -1.52 -9.34
N ALA A 28 -0.07 -2.51 -9.45
CA ALA A 28 0.07 -3.81 -8.79
C ALA A 28 1.31 -4.57 -9.29
N GLU A 29 1.65 -4.47 -10.58
CA GLU A 29 2.86 -5.07 -11.14
C GLU A 29 4.13 -4.43 -10.57
N GLU A 30 4.20 -3.09 -10.56
CA GLU A 30 5.33 -2.36 -9.98
C GLU A 30 5.48 -2.63 -8.48
N ALA A 31 4.36 -2.59 -7.75
CA ALA A 31 4.29 -2.89 -6.33
C ALA A 31 4.75 -4.33 -6.04
N SER A 32 4.33 -5.31 -6.85
CA SER A 32 4.78 -6.70 -6.75
C SER A 32 6.29 -6.84 -6.93
N THR A 33 6.87 -6.09 -7.86
CA THR A 33 8.32 -6.08 -8.11
C THR A 33 9.08 -5.59 -6.89
N LEU A 34 8.64 -4.48 -6.27
CA LEU A 34 9.25 -3.97 -5.04
C LEU A 34 9.08 -4.94 -3.86
N SER A 35 7.90 -5.54 -3.73
CA SER A 35 7.63 -6.56 -2.70
C SER A 35 8.57 -7.76 -2.81
N LYS A 36 8.78 -8.29 -4.03
CA LYS A 36 9.73 -9.38 -4.28
C LYS A 36 11.16 -8.96 -3.96
N ALA A 37 11.57 -7.74 -4.29
CA ALA A 37 12.90 -7.24 -3.97
C ALA A 37 13.12 -7.15 -2.45
N MET A 38 12.12 -6.69 -1.69
CA MET A 38 12.16 -6.69 -0.22
C MET A 38 12.24 -8.11 0.35
N HIS A 39 11.50 -9.05 -0.22
CA HIS A 39 11.55 -10.46 0.19
C HIS A 39 12.94 -11.05 0.00
N VAL A 40 13.57 -10.84 -1.15
CA VAL A 40 14.96 -11.28 -1.41
C VAL A 40 15.96 -10.67 -0.42
N VAL A 41 15.78 -9.40 -0.04
CA VAL A 41 16.62 -8.79 1.00
C VAL A 41 16.40 -9.46 2.35
N ALA A 42 15.15 -9.74 2.73
CA ALA A 42 14.82 -10.43 3.98
C ALA A 42 15.38 -11.86 4.02
N GLU A 43 15.28 -12.60 2.92
CA GLU A 43 15.92 -13.92 2.76
C GLU A 43 17.44 -13.82 2.95
N ASN A 44 18.09 -12.85 2.29
CA ASN A 44 19.53 -12.64 2.44
C ASN A 44 19.93 -12.30 3.88
N VAL A 45 19.12 -11.51 4.60
CA VAL A 45 19.33 -11.24 6.03
C VAL A 45 19.18 -12.52 6.85
N SER A 46 18.19 -13.37 6.54
CA SER A 46 17.99 -14.64 7.27
C SER A 46 19.17 -15.60 7.11
N LEU A 47 19.85 -15.58 5.95
CA LEU A 47 21.05 -16.39 5.70
C LEU A 47 22.28 -15.95 6.52
N LEU A 48 22.26 -14.73 7.06
CA LEU A 48 23.30 -14.19 7.93
C LEU A 48 23.05 -14.49 9.42
N LEU A 49 21.89 -15.04 9.77
CA LEU A 49 21.61 -15.48 11.13
C LEU A 49 22.41 -16.75 11.42
N PRO A 50 23.18 -16.80 12.52
CA PRO A 50 24.01 -17.95 12.82
C PRO A 50 23.12 -19.19 13.01
N PRO A 51 23.33 -20.27 12.24
CA PRO A 51 22.67 -21.54 12.49
C PRO A 51 23.22 -22.19 13.77
N GLU A 52 22.55 -23.24 14.25
CA GLU A 52 22.99 -24.03 15.42
C GLU A 52 24.44 -24.53 15.31
N SER A 53 24.97 -24.66 14.07
CA SER A 53 26.38 -24.87 13.82
C SER A 53 26.92 -23.92 12.74
N LEU A 54 28.06 -23.28 13.01
CA LEU A 54 28.65 -22.29 12.10
C LEU A 54 29.20 -22.94 10.83
N GLY A 55 28.48 -22.78 9.72
CA GLY A 55 28.92 -23.20 8.39
C GLY A 55 30.19 -22.48 7.90
N PRO A 56 30.80 -22.95 6.79
CA PRO A 56 32.04 -22.36 6.24
C PRO A 56 31.95 -20.86 5.97
N ALA A 57 30.81 -20.37 5.47
CA ALA A 57 30.58 -18.95 5.22
C ALA A 57 30.55 -18.11 6.51
N HIS A 58 29.93 -18.62 7.59
CA HIS A 58 29.91 -17.96 8.89
C HIS A 58 31.30 -17.94 9.53
N ARG A 59 32.07 -19.01 9.37
CA ARG A 59 33.48 -19.06 9.82
C ARG A 59 34.35 -18.08 9.05
N ALA A 60 34.16 -17.94 7.74
CA ALA A 60 34.87 -16.95 6.94
C ALA A 60 34.49 -15.51 7.33
N LEU A 61 33.20 -15.24 7.56
CA LEU A 61 32.74 -13.93 8.05
C LEU A 61 33.29 -13.61 9.45
N ALA A 62 33.37 -14.61 10.34
CA ALA A 62 33.94 -14.45 11.68
C ALA A 62 35.45 -14.13 11.65
N GLN A 63 36.17 -14.49 10.58
CA GLN A 63 37.58 -14.13 10.40
C GLN A 63 37.78 -12.68 9.98
N HIS A 64 36.72 -11.98 9.57
CA HIS A 64 36.76 -10.59 9.14
C HIS A 64 35.94 -9.70 10.08
N THR A 65 36.61 -9.07 11.04
CA THR A 65 35.99 -8.12 11.98
C THR A 65 35.19 -7.05 11.24
N GLY A 66 33.91 -6.87 11.59
CA GLY A 66 33.05 -5.87 10.96
C GLY A 66 32.45 -6.27 9.62
N ALA A 67 32.71 -7.47 9.08
CA ALA A 67 32.15 -7.89 7.79
C ALA A 67 30.64 -8.12 7.86
N LEU A 68 30.17 -8.81 8.89
CA LEU A 68 28.76 -9.10 9.09
C LEU A 68 27.96 -7.80 9.26
N GLU A 69 28.46 -6.88 10.10
CA GLU A 69 27.86 -5.57 10.38
C GLU A 69 27.77 -4.71 9.13
N ARG A 70 28.79 -4.74 8.26
CA ARG A 70 28.76 -4.01 6.98
C ARG A 70 27.74 -4.60 6.01
N ILE A 71 27.65 -5.92 5.93
CA ILE A 71 26.68 -6.60 5.05
C ILE A 71 25.26 -6.33 5.54
N THR A 72 24.99 -6.52 6.83
CA THR A 72 23.66 -6.26 7.42
C THR A 72 23.28 -4.79 7.30
N ALA A 73 24.21 -3.85 7.54
CA ALA A 73 23.94 -2.43 7.34
C ALA A 73 23.61 -2.10 5.87
N ARG A 74 24.29 -2.72 4.90
CA ARG A 74 24.01 -2.51 3.47
C ARG A 74 22.65 -3.08 3.08
N LEU A 75 22.31 -4.28 3.54
CA LEU A 75 21.01 -4.90 3.29
C LEU A 75 19.88 -4.09 3.95
N GLY A 76 20.08 -3.61 5.18
CA GLY A 76 19.14 -2.73 5.87
C GLY A 76 18.87 -1.45 5.07
N ARG A 77 19.91 -0.73 4.62
CA ARG A 77 19.73 0.44 3.75
C ARG A 77 18.97 0.13 2.46
N ARG A 78 19.21 -1.04 1.88
CA ARG A 78 18.53 -1.47 0.65
C ARG A 78 17.04 -1.76 0.90
N LEU A 79 16.71 -2.37 2.03
CA LEU A 79 15.33 -2.59 2.44
C LEU A 79 14.60 -1.25 2.65
N GLU A 80 15.21 -0.32 3.38
CA GLU A 80 14.64 1.01 3.61
C GLU A 80 14.44 1.78 2.29
N GLN A 81 15.38 1.67 1.35
CA GLN A 81 15.23 2.24 0.02
C GLN A 81 13.98 1.67 -0.69
N TYR A 82 13.81 0.35 -0.73
CA TYR A 82 12.65 -0.27 -1.37
C TYR A 82 11.33 0.10 -0.69
N ARG A 83 11.31 0.22 0.65
CA ARG A 83 10.14 0.71 1.39
C ARG A 83 9.79 2.14 1.01
N ALA A 84 10.79 3.02 0.91
CA ALA A 84 10.57 4.40 0.48
C ALA A 84 10.05 4.49 -0.96
N GLU A 85 10.63 3.71 -1.88
CA GLU A 85 10.15 3.62 -3.27
C GLU A 85 8.70 3.13 -3.33
N ALA A 86 8.35 2.11 -2.55
CA ALA A 86 6.97 1.59 -2.49
C ALA A 86 5.99 2.62 -1.90
N ALA A 87 6.40 3.37 -0.87
CA ALA A 87 5.57 4.43 -0.30
C ALA A 87 5.32 5.57 -1.31
N VAL A 88 6.35 5.98 -2.06
CA VAL A 88 6.21 6.97 -3.14
C VAL A 88 5.29 6.46 -4.25
N LEU A 89 5.45 5.20 -4.65
CA LEU A 89 4.59 4.58 -5.66
C LEU A 89 3.12 4.63 -5.23
N LEU A 90 2.81 4.14 -4.02
CA LEU A 90 1.46 4.13 -3.45
C LEU A 90 0.88 5.53 -3.35
N THR A 91 1.60 6.47 -2.72
CA THR A 91 1.10 7.84 -2.54
C THR A 91 0.88 8.55 -3.88
N SER A 92 1.71 8.27 -4.89
CA SER A 92 1.52 8.83 -6.24
C SER A 92 0.31 8.24 -6.96
N PHE A 93 0.00 6.96 -6.71
CA PHE A 93 -1.19 6.30 -7.24
C PHE A 93 -2.45 6.86 -6.55
N GLU A 94 -2.45 6.94 -5.22
CA GLU A 94 -3.55 7.53 -4.43
C GLU A 94 -3.80 9.00 -4.80
N ALA A 95 -2.75 9.79 -5.01
CA ALA A 95 -2.90 11.19 -5.42
C ALA A 95 -3.57 11.34 -6.80
N ARG A 96 -3.24 10.45 -7.74
CA ARG A 96 -3.78 10.48 -9.11
C ARG A 96 -5.16 9.84 -9.23
N ARG A 97 -5.43 8.78 -8.46
CA ARG A 97 -6.58 7.87 -8.65
C ARG A 97 -7.41 7.63 -7.40
N GLY A 98 -7.05 8.19 -6.24
CA GLY A 98 -7.71 7.91 -4.96
C GLY A 98 -9.20 8.25 -4.93
N ARG A 99 -9.64 9.23 -5.72
CA ARG A 99 -11.07 9.54 -5.87
C ARG A 99 -11.81 8.63 -6.84
N ALA A 100 -11.10 7.98 -7.76
CA ALA A 100 -11.72 7.18 -8.82
C ALA A 100 -12.30 5.87 -8.26
N LEU A 101 -11.70 5.29 -7.22
CA LEU A 101 -12.20 4.07 -6.60
C LEU A 101 -13.62 4.20 -6.02
N PRO A 102 -13.88 5.10 -5.04
CA PRO A 102 -15.23 5.26 -4.49
C PRO A 102 -16.24 5.67 -5.56
N GLN A 103 -15.80 6.49 -6.51
CA GLN A 103 -16.58 6.90 -7.68
C GLN A 103 -17.01 5.73 -8.57
N CYS A 104 -16.12 4.78 -8.85
CA CYS A 104 -16.43 3.56 -9.59
C CYS A 104 -17.44 2.69 -8.83
N GLN A 105 -17.26 2.54 -7.51
CA GLN A 105 -18.17 1.78 -6.64
C GLN A 105 -19.57 2.41 -6.60
N GLU A 106 -19.67 3.72 -6.38
CA GLU A 106 -20.95 4.46 -6.38
C GLU A 106 -21.68 4.32 -7.71
N THR A 107 -20.95 4.40 -8.82
CA THR A 107 -21.51 4.27 -10.18
C THR A 107 -22.13 2.89 -10.40
N LEU A 108 -21.43 1.83 -9.98
CA LEU A 108 -21.93 0.46 -10.08
C LEU A 108 -23.13 0.21 -9.17
N LEU A 109 -23.08 0.69 -7.93
CA LEU A 109 -24.19 0.58 -6.98
C LEU A 109 -25.44 1.30 -7.50
N LEU A 110 -25.29 2.50 -8.06
CA LEU A 110 -26.39 3.25 -8.66
C LEU A 110 -26.98 2.51 -9.87
N TRP A 111 -26.12 1.93 -10.71
CA TRP A 111 -26.58 1.14 -11.86
C TRP A 111 -27.35 -0.10 -11.42
N LEU A 112 -26.82 -0.89 -10.48
CA LEU A 112 -27.48 -2.07 -9.91
C LEU A 112 -28.82 -1.71 -9.27
N GLY A 113 -28.85 -0.65 -8.46
CA GLY A 113 -30.09 -0.17 -7.83
C GLY A 113 -31.16 0.22 -8.85
N ARG A 114 -30.77 0.81 -9.98
CA ARG A 114 -31.71 1.14 -11.07
C ARG A 114 -32.22 -0.10 -11.80
N GLN A 115 -31.40 -1.13 -11.99
CA GLN A 115 -31.83 -2.41 -12.57
C GLN A 115 -32.87 -3.10 -11.68
N GLN A 116 -32.58 -3.22 -10.38
CA GLN A 116 -33.47 -3.86 -9.39
C GLN A 116 -34.81 -3.14 -9.25
N LEU A 117 -34.84 -1.81 -9.40
CA LEU A 117 -36.06 -1.00 -9.36
C LEU A 117 -36.83 -0.97 -10.70
N GLY A 118 -36.32 -1.61 -11.76
CA GLY A 118 -36.89 -1.53 -13.11
C GLY A 118 -36.83 -0.12 -13.72
N ALA A 119 -35.96 0.74 -13.18
CA ALA A 119 -35.79 2.14 -13.59
C ALA A 119 -34.69 2.32 -14.65
N ALA A 120 -34.09 1.23 -15.12
CA ALA A 120 -33.09 1.19 -16.18
C ALA A 120 -33.54 0.28 -17.34
N PRO A 121 -32.98 0.46 -18.55
CA PRO A 121 -33.18 -0.49 -19.64
C PRO A 121 -32.77 -1.90 -19.21
N PRO A 122 -33.49 -2.95 -19.65
CA PRO A 122 -33.21 -4.32 -19.27
C PRO A 122 -31.77 -4.68 -19.64
N ALA A 123 -31.00 -5.11 -18.65
CA ALA A 123 -29.63 -5.52 -18.86
C ALA A 123 -29.57 -6.90 -19.56
N PRO A 124 -28.48 -7.19 -20.31
CA PRO A 124 -28.27 -8.53 -20.83
C PRO A 124 -28.14 -9.55 -19.69
N ALA A 125 -28.50 -10.81 -19.97
CA ALA A 125 -28.43 -11.88 -18.99
C ALA A 125 -27.02 -11.98 -18.37
N GLY A 126 -26.95 -12.01 -17.04
CA GLY A 126 -25.69 -12.11 -16.28
C GLY A 126 -24.96 -10.78 -16.02
N ALA A 127 -25.43 -9.65 -16.58
CA ALA A 127 -24.79 -8.34 -16.36
C ALA A 127 -24.84 -7.88 -14.90
N GLU A 128 -25.94 -8.16 -14.20
CA GLU A 128 -26.06 -7.84 -12.77
C GLU A 128 -25.03 -8.60 -11.93
N GLY A 129 -24.90 -9.92 -12.15
CA GLY A 129 -23.88 -10.73 -11.46
C GLY A 129 -22.44 -10.29 -11.79
N ALA A 130 -22.18 -9.87 -13.04
CA ALA A 130 -20.87 -9.32 -13.42
C ALA A 130 -20.57 -7.99 -12.71
N ALA A 131 -21.57 -7.11 -12.56
CA ALA A 131 -21.43 -5.86 -11.83
C ALA A 131 -21.20 -6.07 -10.32
N GLU A 132 -21.85 -7.07 -9.73
CA GLU A 132 -21.61 -7.47 -8.33
C GLU A 132 -20.17 -7.98 -8.13
N GLN A 133 -19.70 -8.88 -9.01
CA GLN A 133 -18.30 -9.35 -8.97
C GLN A 133 -17.29 -8.19 -9.13
N LEU A 134 -17.61 -7.21 -9.97
CA LEU A 134 -16.78 -6.04 -10.18
C LEU A 134 -16.74 -5.15 -8.93
N LEU A 135 -17.87 -4.97 -8.25
CA LEU A 135 -17.94 -4.26 -6.97
C LEU A 135 -17.09 -4.93 -5.90
N ASP A 136 -17.15 -6.25 -5.80
CA ASP A 136 -16.33 -7.01 -4.86
C ASP A 136 -14.84 -6.88 -5.18
N THR A 137 -14.49 -6.90 -6.47
CA THR A 137 -13.11 -6.66 -6.92
C THR A 137 -12.63 -5.27 -6.50
N LEU A 138 -13.42 -4.22 -6.74
CA LEU A 138 -13.08 -2.85 -6.34
C LEU A 138 -12.99 -2.71 -4.81
N ARG A 139 -13.82 -3.41 -4.04
CA ARG A 139 -13.72 -3.43 -2.58
C ARG A 139 -12.40 -4.06 -2.13
N GLY A 140 -12.04 -5.22 -2.68
CA GLY A 140 -10.77 -5.88 -2.39
C GLY A 140 -9.56 -5.02 -2.75
N ILE A 141 -9.62 -4.28 -3.87
CA ILE A 141 -8.59 -3.28 -4.22
C ILE A 141 -8.46 -2.21 -3.14
N GLY A 142 -9.58 -1.67 -2.66
CA GLY A 142 -9.58 -0.66 -1.60
C GLY A 142 -8.97 -1.16 -0.29
N GLU A 143 -9.30 -2.39 0.12
CA GLU A 143 -8.73 -3.03 1.30
C GLU A 143 -7.22 -3.25 1.17
N LEU A 144 -6.75 -3.73 0.01
CA LEU A 144 -5.33 -3.92 -0.26
C LEU A 144 -4.57 -2.60 -0.22
N LEU A 145 -5.10 -1.54 -0.85
CA LEU A 145 -4.47 -0.21 -0.81
C LEU A 145 -4.39 0.32 0.63
N GLY A 146 -5.45 0.13 1.43
CA GLY A 146 -5.46 0.49 2.85
C GLY A 146 -4.38 -0.23 3.66
N GLN A 147 -4.23 -1.55 3.47
CA GLN A 147 -3.18 -2.34 4.13
C GLN A 147 -1.78 -1.86 3.74
N TRP A 148 -1.56 -1.58 2.45
CA TRP A 148 -0.29 -1.05 1.96
C TRP A 148 0.01 0.32 2.55
N HIS A 149 -0.99 1.18 2.69
CA HIS A 149 -0.86 2.50 3.31
C HIS A 149 -0.44 2.38 4.78
N GLU A 150 -1.07 1.51 5.56
CA GLU A 150 -0.71 1.28 6.96
C GLU A 150 0.73 0.76 7.12
N VAL A 151 1.13 -0.20 6.29
CA VAL A 151 2.47 -0.82 6.37
C VAL A 151 3.58 0.12 5.93
N LEU A 152 3.36 0.91 4.88
CA LEU A 152 4.41 1.73 4.26
C LEU A 152 4.45 3.16 4.81
N VAL A 153 3.28 3.75 5.09
CA VAL A 153 3.16 5.13 5.55
C VAL A 153 2.90 5.19 7.05
N GLY A 154 2.01 4.33 7.56
CA GLY A 154 1.66 4.29 8.99
C GLY A 154 2.84 3.99 9.93
N SER A 155 3.83 3.23 9.47
CA SER A 155 5.05 2.90 10.24
C SER A 155 5.94 4.11 10.56
N THR A 156 5.78 5.23 9.88
CA THR A 156 6.59 6.45 10.11
C THR A 156 6.19 7.23 11.36
N ARG A 157 4.99 7.00 11.90
CA ARG A 157 4.43 7.81 13.00
C ARG A 157 4.75 7.32 14.41
N ASN A 158 5.23 6.08 14.57
CA ASN A 158 5.54 5.47 15.87
C ASN A 158 7.01 5.56 16.30
N SER A 159 7.90 6.16 15.49
CA SER A 159 9.33 6.27 15.82
C SER A 159 9.74 7.65 16.37
N ASP A 160 8.81 8.60 16.47
CA ASP A 160 9.06 10.00 16.88
C ASP A 160 8.42 10.33 18.25
N GLU A 161 8.35 9.36 19.17
CA GLU A 161 8.14 9.68 20.58
C GLU A 161 9.52 9.78 21.26
N PRO A 162 10.09 10.99 21.45
CA PRO A 162 11.26 11.13 22.29
C PRO A 162 10.84 10.67 23.69
N ALA A 163 11.53 9.67 24.23
CA ALA A 163 11.46 9.32 25.63
C ALA A 163 11.74 10.60 26.44
N GLY A 164 10.65 11.25 26.87
CA GLY A 164 10.65 12.42 27.74
C GLY A 164 11.15 11.99 29.11
N GLY A 165 12.46 11.77 29.21
CA GLY A 165 13.19 11.68 30.45
C GLY A 165 13.06 13.03 31.15
N SER A 166 12.06 13.13 32.02
CA SER A 166 11.90 14.23 32.96
C SER A 166 13.19 14.38 33.76
N PRO A 167 13.93 15.50 33.70
CA PRO A 167 15.06 15.71 34.58
C PRO A 167 14.53 15.94 35.99
N ALA A 168 14.78 14.98 36.88
CA ALA A 168 14.55 15.13 38.30
C ALA A 168 15.36 16.33 38.81
N ALA A 169 14.65 17.35 39.30
CA ALA A 169 15.25 18.45 40.02
C ALA A 169 15.92 17.91 41.29
N LEU A 170 17.23 18.12 41.41
CA LEU A 170 17.97 17.90 42.65
C LEU A 170 17.54 18.95 43.69
N PRO A 171 17.29 18.55 44.95
CA PRO A 171 17.02 19.50 46.02
C PRO A 171 18.31 20.26 46.37
N ALA A 172 18.20 21.58 46.42
CA ALA A 172 19.16 22.42 47.11
C ALA A 172 18.95 22.27 48.62
N GLU A 173 20.01 22.03 49.39
CA GLU A 173 20.25 22.50 50.77
C GLU A 173 21.66 22.06 51.24
N PRO A 174 22.25 22.66 52.29
CA PRO A 174 21.88 23.91 52.97
C PRO A 174 22.86 25.08 52.71
#